data_AF-A0A7I7LI72-F1
#
_entry.id   AF-A0A7I7LI72-F1
#
_cell.length_a   1.000
_cell.length_b   1.000
_cell.length_c   1.000
_cell.angle_alpha   90.00
_cell.angle_beta   90.00
_cell.angle_gamma   90.00
#
_symmetry.space_group_name_H-M   'P 1'
#
loop_
_entity.id
_entity.type
_entity.pdbx_description
1 polymer ?
#
loop_
_entity_poly.entity_id
_entity_poly.type
_entity_poly.pdbx_seq_one_letter_code
_entity_poly.pdbx_strand_id
1 'polypeptide(L)'
;MSLVDLALLPFRIARSVAEAVVPVGQRPPTPPAELIVVDGMPEGVPPAARRPEPTLPVPAGWPFGEEFPRTCGAARLAGGALFWTDFIYDDYGATGLPVGDLKIQAPPRGTYVYPDGPAAGNGADIFRVAIGLTETHTRWRVDWNTLQDATVPVALFTFDTDRSRSASADWPAGAGVRS
;
A
#
# COMPACT_ATOMS: atom_id res chain seq x y z
N MET A 1 -22.16 13.67 -20.65
CA MET A 1 -23.34 13.93 -19.80
C MET A 1 -24.50 14.29 -20.72
N SER A 2 -25.64 13.59 -20.63
CA SER A 2 -26.79 13.84 -21.53
C SER A 2 -27.59 15.06 -21.08
N LEU A 3 -28.22 15.80 -22.00
CA LEU A 3 -29.15 16.90 -21.67
C LEU A 3 -30.30 16.44 -20.76
N VAL A 4 -30.67 15.15 -20.85
CA VAL A 4 -31.65 14.51 -19.98
C VAL A 4 -31.15 14.39 -18.54
N ASP A 5 -29.86 14.10 -18.33
CA ASP A 5 -29.27 14.04 -16.99
C ASP A 5 -29.20 15.42 -16.33
N LEU A 6 -28.94 16.47 -17.12
CA LEU A 6 -28.90 17.84 -16.63
C LEU A 6 -30.30 18.35 -16.24
N ALA A 7 -31.32 18.03 -17.03
CA ALA A 7 -32.71 18.39 -16.76
C ALA A 7 -33.30 17.70 -15.52
N LEU A 8 -32.83 16.48 -15.20
CA LEU A 8 -33.28 15.71 -14.05
C LEU A 8 -32.50 15.98 -12.76
N LEU A 9 -31.41 16.75 -12.85
CA LEU A 9 -30.55 17.09 -11.71
C LEU A 9 -31.30 17.73 -10.53
N PRO A 10 -32.23 18.70 -10.73
CA PRO A 10 -32.96 19.32 -9.61
C PRO A 10 -33.83 18.31 -8.85
N PHE A 11 -34.45 17.37 -9.57
CA PHE A 11 -35.30 16.33 -8.98
C PHE A 11 -34.48 15.29 -8.20
N ARG A 12 -33.29 14.93 -8.70
CA ARG A 12 -32.36 14.03 -7.99
C ARG A 12 -31.83 14.67 -6.71
N ILE A 13 -31.49 15.96 -6.74
CA ILE A 13 -31.06 16.72 -5.55
C ILE A 13 -32.20 16.84 -4.55
N ALA A 14 -33.41 17.20 -4.99
CA ALA A 14 -34.56 17.32 -4.10
C ALA A 14 -34.91 15.99 -3.40
N ARG A 15 -34.81 14.87 -4.13
CA ARG A 15 -35.02 13.53 -3.56
C ARG A 15 -33.94 13.16 -2.54
N SER A 16 -32.67 13.44 -2.84
CA SER A 16 -31.54 13.23 -1.93
C SER A 16 -31.70 14.00 -0.62
N VAL A 17 -32.08 15.28 -0.70
CA VAL A 17 -32.34 16.12 0.47
C VAL A 17 -33.53 15.60 1.28
N ALA A 18 -34.61 15.19 0.62
CA ALA A 18 -35.77 14.60 1.30
C ALA A 18 -35.41 13.30 2.03
N GLU A 19 -34.59 12.42 1.43
CA GLU A 19 -34.12 11.19 2.06
C GLU A 19 -33.18 11.45 3.26
N ALA A 20 -32.42 12.56 3.25
CA ALA A 20 -31.50 12.95 4.32
C ALA A 20 -32.17 13.57 5.56
N VAL A 21 -33.40 14.10 5.42
CA VAL A 21 -34.12 14.79 6.50
C VAL A 21 -35.10 13.88 7.27
N VAL A 22 -35.31 12.64 6.82
CA VAL A 22 -36.12 11.66 7.55
C VAL A 22 -35.39 11.20 8.82
N PRO A 23 -35.99 11.35 10.03
CA PRO A 23 -35.40 10.86 11.27
C PRO A 23 -35.09 9.36 11.19
N VAL A 24 -33.90 8.96 11.64
CA VAL A 24 -33.35 7.59 11.55
C VAL A 24 -34.31 6.51 12.07
N GLY A 25 -35.22 6.84 12.99
CA GLY A 25 -36.19 5.93 13.60
C GLY A 25 -37.47 5.62 12.79
N GLN A 26 -37.71 6.26 11.64
CA GLN A 26 -38.90 6.01 10.81
C GLN A 26 -38.61 5.38 9.44
N ARG A 27 -37.33 5.10 9.14
CA ARG A 27 -36.98 4.43 7.88
C ARG A 27 -37.23 2.92 8.06
N PRO A 28 -38.13 2.29 7.27
CA PRO A 28 -38.20 0.84 7.24
C PRO A 28 -36.82 0.29 6.89
N PRO A 29 -36.37 -0.83 7.51
CA PRO A 29 -35.06 -1.39 7.23
C PRO A 29 -34.94 -1.59 5.71
N THR A 30 -33.90 -1.02 5.11
CA THR A 30 -33.59 -1.28 3.72
C THR A 30 -33.51 -2.80 3.56
N PRO A 31 -34.31 -3.42 2.67
CA PRO A 31 -34.15 -4.84 2.38
C PRO A 31 -32.68 -5.09 2.06
N PRO A 32 -32.08 -6.18 2.58
CA PRO A 32 -30.69 -6.48 2.24
C PRO A 32 -30.58 -6.50 0.73
N ALA A 33 -29.74 -5.61 0.18
CA ALA A 33 -29.47 -5.60 -1.24
C ALA A 33 -28.92 -6.99 -1.60
N GLU A 34 -29.51 -7.62 -2.61
CA GLU A 34 -28.99 -8.88 -3.11
C GLU A 34 -27.56 -8.64 -3.60
N LEU A 35 -26.59 -9.40 -3.07
CA LEU A 35 -25.21 -9.33 -3.53
C LEU A 35 -25.15 -9.89 -4.94
N ILE A 36 -25.13 -9.01 -5.94
CA ILE A 36 -24.94 -9.44 -7.33
C ILE A 36 -23.48 -9.86 -7.47
N VAL A 37 -23.26 -11.13 -7.83
CA VAL A 37 -21.94 -11.71 -8.06
C VAL A 37 -21.76 -11.95 -9.55
N VAL A 38 -20.74 -11.33 -10.13
CA VAL A 38 -20.31 -11.50 -11.52
C VAL A 38 -18.95 -12.18 -11.52
N ASP A 39 -18.86 -13.36 -12.12
CA ASP A 39 -17.62 -14.16 -12.20
C ASP A 39 -16.95 -14.42 -10.83
N GLY A 40 -17.77 -14.66 -9.80
CA GLY A 40 -17.29 -14.93 -8.44
C GLY A 40 -16.90 -13.69 -7.63
N MET A 41 -17.06 -12.49 -8.19
CA MET A 41 -16.79 -11.22 -7.51
C MET A 41 -18.04 -10.33 -7.42
N PRO A 42 -18.18 -9.46 -6.41
CA PRO A 42 -19.28 -8.51 -6.36
C PRO A 42 -19.38 -7.65 -7.64
N GLU A 43 -20.61 -7.28 -8.01
CA GLU A 43 -20.83 -6.29 -9.05
C GLU A 43 -20.11 -4.98 -8.70
N GLY A 44 -19.51 -4.33 -9.70
CA GLY A 44 -18.78 -3.07 -9.52
C GLY A 44 -17.35 -3.22 -9.00
N VAL A 45 -16.82 -4.43 -8.79
CA VAL A 45 -15.38 -4.58 -8.50
C VAL A 45 -14.54 -3.96 -9.62
N PRO A 46 -13.43 -3.28 -9.28
CA PRO A 46 -12.52 -2.74 -10.29
C PRO A 46 -12.08 -3.82 -11.27
N PRO A 47 -11.93 -3.53 -12.58
CA PRO A 47 -11.44 -4.52 -13.55
C PRO A 47 -10.12 -5.18 -13.13
N ALA A 48 -9.27 -4.45 -12.40
CA ALA A 48 -8.03 -4.98 -11.85
C ALA A 48 -8.23 -6.19 -10.93
N ALA A 49 -9.31 -6.22 -10.14
CA ALA A 49 -9.63 -7.32 -9.22
C ALA A 49 -10.08 -8.60 -9.94
N ARG A 50 -10.40 -8.51 -11.24
CA ARG A 50 -10.80 -9.65 -12.08
C ARG A 50 -9.64 -10.23 -12.89
N ARG A 51 -8.48 -9.55 -12.89
CA ARG A 51 -7.30 -10.05 -13.58
C ARG A 51 -6.62 -11.11 -12.71
N PRO A 52 -6.03 -12.15 -13.31
CA PRO A 52 -5.16 -13.05 -12.56
C PRO A 52 -4.03 -12.24 -11.92
N GLU A 53 -3.62 -12.66 -10.74
CA GLU A 53 -2.48 -12.04 -10.08
C GLU A 53 -1.22 -12.21 -10.96
N PRO A 54 -0.45 -11.13 -11.19
CA PRO A 54 0.79 -11.25 -11.93
C PRO A 54 1.79 -12.13 -11.17
N THR A 55 2.43 -13.06 -11.88
CA THR A 55 3.58 -13.79 -11.36
C THR A 55 4.77 -12.86 -11.27
N LEU A 56 5.35 -12.73 -10.08
CA LEU A 56 6.55 -11.95 -9.85
C LEU A 56 7.80 -12.83 -10.01
N PRO A 57 8.93 -12.28 -10.50
CA PRO A 57 10.17 -13.02 -10.57
C PRO A 57 10.67 -13.34 -9.16
N VAL A 58 11.30 -14.50 -9.01
CA VAL A 58 12.00 -14.89 -7.79
C VAL A 58 13.49 -14.57 -7.97
N PRO A 59 14.12 -13.81 -7.05
CA PRO A 59 15.55 -13.52 -7.14
C PRO A 59 16.39 -14.80 -7.18
N ALA A 60 17.42 -14.80 -8.04
CA ALA A 60 18.34 -15.93 -8.15
C ALA A 60 19.01 -16.21 -6.80
N GLY A 61 18.99 -17.47 -6.36
CA GLY A 61 19.59 -17.90 -5.10
C GLY A 61 18.74 -17.66 -3.85
N TRP A 62 17.48 -17.23 -3.99
CA TRP A 62 16.48 -17.27 -2.91
C TRP A 62 16.04 -18.73 -2.68
N PRO A 63 16.35 -19.34 -1.52
CA PRO A 63 16.09 -20.77 -1.31
C PRO A 63 14.73 -21.05 -0.64
N PHE A 64 13.95 -20.01 -0.33
CA PHE A 64 12.68 -20.13 0.38
C PHE A 64 11.48 -19.98 -0.58
N GLY A 65 10.28 -20.30 -0.11
CA GLY A 65 9.04 -20.09 -0.87
C GLY A 65 8.65 -18.62 -1.03
N GLU A 66 7.48 -18.39 -1.64
CA GLU A 66 6.84 -17.08 -1.83
C GLU A 66 5.67 -16.88 -0.85
N GLU A 67 5.86 -17.22 0.43
CA GLU A 67 4.78 -17.31 1.42
C GLU A 67 4.33 -15.95 2.00
N PHE A 68 4.51 -14.87 1.22
CA PHE A 68 4.17 -13.51 1.59
C PHE A 68 2.69 -13.36 1.99
N PRO A 69 2.39 -12.66 3.11
CA PRO A 69 1.02 -12.33 3.47
C PRO A 69 0.29 -11.58 2.35
N ARG A 70 -1.04 -11.75 2.29
CA ARG A 70 -1.91 -10.95 1.42
C ARG A 70 -2.48 -9.72 2.13
N THR A 71 -2.03 -9.48 3.35
CA THR A 71 -2.48 -8.39 4.21
C THR A 71 -1.38 -7.35 4.29
N CYS A 72 -1.71 -6.11 3.93
CA CYS A 72 -0.82 -4.96 4.02
C CYS A 72 -0.29 -4.76 5.45
N GLY A 73 1.01 -4.48 5.59
CA GLY A 73 1.69 -4.28 6.86
C GLY A 73 1.87 -5.53 7.71
N ALA A 74 1.47 -6.72 7.21
CA ALA A 74 1.56 -7.96 7.96
C ALA A 74 2.86 -8.71 7.70
N ALA A 75 3.30 -9.46 8.71
CA ALA A 75 4.42 -10.38 8.61
C ALA A 75 3.98 -11.83 8.85
N ARG A 76 4.70 -12.80 8.28
CA ARG A 76 4.55 -14.23 8.50
C ARG A 76 5.93 -14.89 8.58
N LEU A 77 6.08 -15.81 9.53
CA LEU A 77 7.19 -16.75 9.56
C LEU A 77 6.75 -18.06 8.89
N ALA A 78 7.47 -18.50 7.87
CA ALA A 78 7.22 -19.76 7.19
C ALA A 78 8.48 -20.31 6.50
N GLY A 79 8.63 -21.62 6.41
CA GLY A 79 9.75 -22.25 5.69
C GLY A 79 11.17 -21.85 6.15
N GLY A 80 11.34 -21.29 7.36
CA GLY A 80 12.63 -20.76 7.82
C GLY A 80 12.92 -19.30 7.44
N ALA A 81 11.93 -18.59 6.91
CA ALA A 81 12.02 -17.17 6.57
C ALA A 81 10.88 -16.34 7.16
N LEU A 82 11.20 -15.09 7.49
CA LEU A 82 10.26 -14.01 7.73
C LEU A 82 9.88 -13.40 6.39
N PHE A 83 8.59 -13.25 6.15
CA PHE A 83 7.99 -12.59 5.00
C PHE A 83 7.14 -11.42 5.47
N TRP A 84 7.33 -10.25 4.88
CA TRP A 84 6.54 -9.05 5.17
C TRP A 84 6.10 -8.40 3.86
N THR A 85 4.91 -7.80 3.87
CA THR A 85 4.33 -7.11 2.72
C THR A 85 3.74 -5.76 3.07
N ASP A 86 3.94 -4.79 2.18
CA ASP A 86 3.12 -3.59 2.06
C ASP A 86 2.46 -3.58 0.68
N PHE A 87 1.26 -3.02 0.58
CA PHE A 87 0.53 -2.93 -0.69
C PHE A 87 -0.03 -1.52 -0.93
N ILE A 88 0.21 -0.57 -0.03
CA ILE A 88 -0.23 0.81 -0.22
C ILE A 88 0.87 1.54 -0.97
N TYR A 89 0.55 2.00 -2.17
CA TYR A 89 1.32 3.03 -2.86
C TYR A 89 1.25 4.30 -2.02
N ASP A 90 2.23 4.52 -1.15
CA ASP A 90 2.47 5.85 -0.61
C ASP A 90 3.52 6.57 -1.46
N ASP A 91 3.05 7.39 -2.40
CA ASP A 91 3.94 8.29 -3.15
C ASP A 91 4.58 9.37 -2.23
N TYR A 92 4.26 9.32 -0.94
CA TYR A 92 4.63 10.26 0.10
C TYR A 92 5.24 9.53 1.29
N GLY A 93 6.54 9.74 1.52
CA GLY A 93 7.30 9.09 2.61
C GLY A 93 7.01 9.67 4.01
N ALA A 94 8.00 9.70 4.91
CA ALA A 94 7.78 10.20 6.28
C ALA A 94 7.21 11.64 6.34
N THR A 95 6.59 12.01 7.47
CA THR A 95 6.13 13.40 7.68
C THR A 95 7.34 14.29 8.02
N GLY A 96 7.58 15.33 7.22
CA GLY A 96 8.61 16.35 7.41
C GLY A 96 8.11 17.75 7.03
N LEU A 97 9.02 18.62 6.58
CA LEU A 97 8.62 19.92 6.02
C LEU A 97 7.87 19.69 4.69
N PRO A 98 6.70 20.33 4.47
CA PRO A 98 5.96 20.21 3.22
C PRO A 98 6.80 20.66 2.03
N VAL A 99 6.92 19.82 1.00
CA VAL A 99 7.53 20.17 -0.28
C VAL A 99 6.47 20.01 -1.37
N GLY A 100 6.01 21.12 -1.96
CA GLY A 100 5.08 21.12 -3.10
C GLY A 100 3.60 21.40 -2.77
N ASP A 101 2.77 21.39 -3.82
CA ASP A 101 1.35 21.76 -3.77
C ASP A 101 0.45 20.64 -3.23
N LEU A 102 -0.43 20.98 -2.29
CA LEU A 102 -1.46 20.12 -1.72
C LEU A 102 -2.47 19.68 -2.80
N LYS A 103 -2.54 18.37 -3.09
CA LYS A 103 -3.55 17.81 -3.98
C LYS A 103 -4.83 17.43 -3.23
N ILE A 104 -5.97 17.61 -3.90
CA ILE A 104 -7.33 17.27 -3.43
C ILE A 104 -7.57 15.76 -3.57
N GLN A 105 -6.80 14.95 -2.86
CA GLN A 105 -7.07 13.53 -2.62
C GLN A 105 -7.04 13.30 -1.10
N ALA A 106 -7.21 12.06 -0.63
CA ALA A 106 -7.00 11.76 0.79
C ALA A 106 -5.67 12.41 1.24
N PRO A 107 -5.63 13.13 2.38
CA PRO A 107 -4.44 13.88 2.77
C PRO A 107 -3.22 12.96 2.73
N PRO A 108 -2.14 13.33 2.03
CA PRO A 108 -0.94 12.50 1.97
C PRO A 108 -0.44 12.26 3.40
N ARG A 109 -0.13 11.01 3.73
CA ARG A 109 0.54 10.68 4.99
C ARG A 109 2.05 10.75 4.79
N GLY A 110 2.55 11.98 4.62
CA GLY A 110 3.95 12.19 4.27
C GLY A 110 4.21 13.52 3.58
N THR A 111 5.44 14.02 3.64
CA THR A 111 5.85 15.21 2.87
C THR A 111 7.04 14.99 1.95
N TYR A 112 7.70 13.83 2.04
CA TYR A 112 8.78 13.45 1.15
C TYR A 112 8.21 12.92 -0.15
N VAL A 113 8.65 13.47 -1.28
CA VAL A 113 8.28 13.00 -2.61
C VAL A 113 9.50 12.47 -3.33
N TYR A 114 9.31 11.49 -4.20
CA TYR A 114 10.37 11.02 -5.07
C TYR A 114 10.74 12.09 -6.10
N PRO A 115 12.04 12.27 -6.42
CA PRO A 115 12.45 13.20 -7.45
C PRO A 115 11.99 12.73 -8.84
N ASP A 116 11.89 13.68 -9.77
CA ASP A 116 11.73 13.36 -11.19
C ASP A 116 12.91 12.52 -11.72
N GLY A 117 12.68 11.82 -12.84
CA GLY A 117 13.72 11.01 -13.50
C GLY A 117 13.69 9.55 -13.06
N PRO A 118 14.84 8.90 -12.80
CA PRO A 118 14.93 7.45 -12.56
C PRO A 118 14.05 6.92 -11.40
N ALA A 119 13.71 7.78 -10.44
CA ALA A 119 12.84 7.45 -9.32
C ALA A 119 11.34 7.50 -9.68
N ALA A 120 10.96 7.95 -10.88
CA ALA A 120 9.63 7.78 -11.47
C ALA A 120 8.42 8.14 -10.57
N GLY A 121 8.60 9.02 -9.59
CA GLY A 121 7.56 9.35 -8.60
C GLY A 121 7.25 8.27 -7.56
N ASN A 122 7.74 7.03 -7.69
CA ASN A 122 7.52 5.93 -6.73
C ASN A 122 8.55 4.79 -6.80
N GLY A 123 9.75 5.06 -7.32
CA GLY A 123 10.71 4.05 -7.77
C GLY A 123 11.48 3.34 -6.66
N ALA A 124 11.27 3.67 -5.39
CA ALA A 124 11.89 2.95 -4.27
C ALA A 124 10.89 2.48 -3.20
N ASP A 125 9.61 2.39 -3.55
CA ASP A 125 8.56 1.90 -2.66
C ASP A 125 8.69 0.38 -2.45
N ILE A 126 8.81 -0.04 -1.20
CA ILE A 126 9.04 -1.43 -0.82
C ILE A 126 7.70 -2.10 -0.58
N PHE A 127 7.38 -3.11 -1.40
CA PHE A 127 6.13 -3.87 -1.23
C PHE A 127 6.37 -5.26 -0.61
N ARG A 128 7.61 -5.77 -0.62
CA ARG A 128 7.99 -7.03 0.04
C ARG A 128 9.36 -6.95 0.67
N VAL A 129 9.47 -7.56 1.85
CA VAL A 129 10.77 -7.86 2.49
C VAL A 129 10.73 -9.30 2.96
N ALA A 130 11.81 -10.05 2.71
CA ALA A 130 11.99 -11.35 3.31
C ALA A 130 13.40 -11.56 3.86
N ILE A 131 13.48 -12.18 5.03
CA ILE A 131 14.74 -12.50 5.71
C ILE A 131 14.67 -13.96 6.11
N GLY A 132 15.54 -14.78 5.52
CA GLY A 132 15.57 -16.21 5.78
C GLY A 132 16.91 -16.67 6.35
N LEU A 133 16.85 -17.75 7.12
CA LEU A 133 18.03 -18.37 7.72
C LEU A 133 18.21 -19.77 7.16
N THR A 134 19.38 -20.04 6.60
CA THR A 134 19.85 -21.41 6.34
C THR A 134 20.86 -21.81 7.42
N GLU A 135 21.33 -23.06 7.40
CA GLU A 135 22.37 -23.52 8.33
C GLU A 135 23.66 -22.68 8.29
N THR A 136 23.93 -22.02 7.16
CA THR A 136 25.21 -21.36 6.91
C THR A 136 25.10 -19.88 6.54
N HIS A 137 23.91 -19.39 6.20
CA HIS A 137 23.72 -18.03 5.68
C HIS A 137 22.42 -17.40 6.15
N THR A 138 22.45 -16.08 6.34
CA THR A 138 21.24 -15.26 6.29
C THR A 138 21.02 -14.78 4.85
N ARG A 139 19.81 -14.94 4.33
CA ARG A 139 19.39 -14.44 3.01
C ARG A 139 18.43 -13.28 3.20
N TRP A 140 18.65 -12.21 2.44
CA TRP A 140 17.91 -10.96 2.54
C TRP A 140 17.36 -10.64 1.17
N ARG A 141 16.06 -10.34 1.12
CA ARG A 141 15.34 -9.99 -0.11
C ARG A 141 14.48 -8.77 0.15
N VAL A 142 14.46 -7.87 -0.82
CA VAL A 142 13.53 -6.75 -0.90
C VAL A 142 12.99 -6.76 -2.32
N ASP A 143 11.68 -6.56 -2.48
CA ASP A 143 11.09 -6.30 -3.78
C ASP A 143 10.48 -4.88 -3.76
N TRP A 144 10.78 -4.11 -4.81
CA TRP A 144 10.34 -2.73 -4.98
C TRP A 144 9.29 -2.62 -6.07
N ASN A 145 8.34 -1.73 -5.86
CA ASN A 145 7.32 -1.40 -6.83
C ASN A 145 7.82 -0.27 -7.74
N THR A 146 7.30 -0.21 -8.97
CA THR A 146 7.51 0.94 -9.89
C THR A 146 8.97 1.34 -10.17
N LEU A 147 9.93 0.44 -9.88
CA LEU A 147 11.36 0.64 -10.09
C LEU A 147 11.71 0.63 -11.58
N GLN A 148 12.12 1.78 -12.12
CA GLN A 148 12.57 1.91 -13.52
C GLN A 148 14.07 1.68 -13.68
N ASP A 149 14.87 2.03 -12.66
CA ASP A 149 16.32 1.92 -12.67
C ASP A 149 16.80 1.28 -11.35
N ALA A 150 17.37 0.08 -11.45
CA ALA A 150 17.84 -0.70 -10.29
C ALA A 150 19.01 -0.05 -9.52
N THR A 151 19.61 1.02 -10.02
CA THR A 151 20.66 1.78 -9.33
C THR A 151 20.11 2.82 -8.35
N VAL A 152 18.80 3.07 -8.36
CA VAL A 152 18.14 4.08 -7.53
C VAL A 152 17.95 3.64 -6.07
N PRO A 153 17.33 2.48 -5.76
CA PRO A 153 17.01 2.13 -4.39
C PRO A 153 18.25 1.64 -3.63
N VAL A 154 18.34 2.04 -2.37
CA VAL A 154 19.28 1.47 -1.39
C VAL A 154 18.47 0.89 -0.24
N ALA A 155 18.54 -0.43 -0.05
CA ALA A 155 18.03 -1.07 1.15
C ALA A 155 19.10 -1.11 2.24
N LEU A 156 18.74 -0.64 3.43
CA LEU A 156 19.59 -0.70 4.61
C LEU A 156 18.90 -1.55 5.68
N PHE A 157 19.65 -2.47 6.28
CA PHE A 157 19.20 -3.28 7.40
C PHE A 157 20.14 -3.04 8.58
N THR A 158 19.55 -2.87 9.76
CA THR A 158 20.29 -2.70 11.00
C THR A 158 19.79 -3.69 12.03
N PHE A 159 20.69 -4.05 12.94
CA PHE A 159 20.38 -4.91 14.07
C PHE A 159 20.71 -4.16 15.33
N ASP A 160 19.70 -4.02 16.19
CA ASP A 160 19.97 -3.77 17.59
C ASP A 160 20.40 -5.11 18.22
N THR A 161 21.64 -5.13 18.72
CA THR A 161 22.25 -6.33 19.31
C THR A 161 22.35 -6.21 20.83
N ASP A 162 22.05 -5.03 21.38
CA ASP A 162 22.07 -4.84 22.81
C ASP A 162 20.70 -5.20 23.42
N ARG A 163 20.69 -5.49 24.73
CA ARG A 163 19.46 -5.86 25.45
C ARG A 163 18.73 -4.64 26.03
N SER A 164 19.31 -3.46 25.87
CA SER A 164 18.76 -2.22 26.40
C SER A 164 17.68 -1.71 25.44
N ARG A 165 16.70 -0.97 25.97
CA ARG A 165 15.78 -0.20 25.12
C ARG A 165 16.29 1.22 24.88
N SER A 166 17.59 1.45 25.11
CA SER A 166 18.23 2.76 25.04
C SER A 166 19.08 2.94 23.79
N ALA A 167 18.82 2.14 22.75
CA ALA A 167 19.46 2.31 21.46
C ALA A 167 19.29 3.76 20.98
N SER A 168 20.38 4.31 20.44
CA SER A 168 20.37 5.66 19.88
C SER A 168 19.35 5.75 18.75
N ALA A 169 18.57 6.83 18.74
CA ALA A 169 17.73 7.18 17.60
C ALA A 169 18.59 7.49 16.36
N ASP A 170 19.82 7.96 16.56
CA ASP A 170 20.74 8.28 15.48
C ASP A 170 21.43 7.00 14.97
N TRP A 171 21.34 6.76 13.67
CA TRP A 171 21.86 5.54 13.05
C TRP A 171 23.39 5.59 12.89
N PRO A 172 24.10 4.45 13.09
CA PRO A 172 25.56 4.41 13.10
C PRO A 172 26.19 4.61 11.71
N ALA A 173 27.52 4.67 11.67
CA ALA A 173 28.34 4.70 10.44
C ALA A 173 28.05 5.89 9.49
N GLY A 174 27.55 7.00 10.00
CA GLY A 174 27.27 8.19 9.18
C GLY A 174 26.07 8.01 8.25
N ALA A 175 25.13 7.12 8.60
CA ALA A 175 23.93 6.88 7.79
C ALA A 175 23.09 8.14 7.56
N GLY A 176 23.20 9.16 8.42
CA GLY A 176 22.45 10.41 8.30
C GLY A 176 20.95 10.24 8.54
N VAL A 177 20.54 9.11 9.10
CA VAL A 177 19.14 8.74 9.38
C VAL A 177 18.92 8.70 10.90
N ARG A 178 17.74 9.13 11.33
CA ARG A 178 17.28 9.06 12.72
C ARG A 178 15.89 8.40 12.78
N SER A 179 15.67 7.47 13.71
CA SER A 179 14.40 6.76 13.94
C SER A 179 13.74 7.14 15.26
#